data_AF-A0A7V9HUW4-F1
#
_entry.id   AF-A0A7V9HUW4-F1
#
_cell.length_a   1.000
_cell.length_b   1.000
_cell.length_c   1.000
_cell.angle_alpha   90.00
_cell.angle_beta   90.00
_cell.angle_gamma   90.00
#
_symmetry.space_group_name_H-M   'P 1'
#
loop_
_entity.id
_entity.type
_entity.pdbx_description
1 polymer ?
#
loop_
_entity_poly.entity_id
_entity_poly.type
_entity_poly.pdbx_seq_one_letter_code
_entity_poly.pdbx_strand_id
1 'polypeptide(L)'
;MGVAKLTDQNTIVPESRYARLERERRYLLQDLPEGLTRADPHVQITDNYITGTRLRVRKVRDPGTNKWTVKFTQKFAPDPADLSRTIITNTYLNAAEYQVLSVFEANEIRKNRYPFEWEGRTFAIDMFLGDLFGLVLAEIGFEKDEELDSFSTPPFAIAEVTNNEMFGGGKLCELTFEDITNEIVKTGVARSGSAK
;
A
#
# COMPACT_ATOMS: atom_id res chain seq x y z
N MET A 1 -16.01 2.53 -37.65
CA MET A 1 -15.23 2.80 -36.42
C MET A 1 -14.81 1.46 -35.84
N GLY A 2 -13.50 1.19 -35.74
CA GLY A 2 -13.02 -0.03 -35.09
C GLY A 2 -13.21 0.11 -33.58
N VAL A 3 -13.97 -0.80 -32.97
CA VAL A 3 -14.01 -0.92 -31.51
C VAL A 3 -12.69 -1.54 -31.09
N ALA A 4 -11.92 -0.86 -30.24
CA ALA A 4 -10.72 -1.46 -29.67
C ALA A 4 -11.11 -2.75 -28.93
N LYS A 5 -10.49 -3.87 -29.28
CA LYS A 5 -10.61 -5.10 -28.48
C LYS A 5 -9.76 -4.91 -27.24
N LEU A 6 -10.42 -4.72 -26.10
CA LEU A 6 -9.77 -4.63 -24.81
C LEU A 6 -9.24 -6.02 -24.42
N THR A 7 -7.97 -6.09 -24.06
CA THR A 7 -7.25 -7.28 -23.58
C THR A 7 -6.35 -6.88 -22.41
N ASP A 8 -5.88 -7.87 -21.64
CA ASP A 8 -4.96 -7.63 -20.53
C ASP A 8 -3.59 -7.07 -20.98
N GLN A 9 -3.28 -7.19 -22.27
CA GLN A 9 -2.05 -6.68 -22.89
C GLN A 9 -2.11 -5.17 -23.19
N ASN A 10 -3.23 -4.49 -23.00
CA ASN A 10 -3.32 -3.04 -23.22
C ASN A 10 -2.53 -2.19 -22.21
N THR A 11 -1.78 -2.80 -21.27
CA THR A 11 -1.13 -2.11 -20.15
C THR A 11 0.36 -2.42 -19.97
N ILE A 12 1.13 -2.57 -21.05
CA ILE A 12 2.59 -2.72 -20.93
C ILE A 12 3.26 -1.36 -21.20
N VAL A 13 4.00 -0.82 -20.22
CA VAL A 13 4.70 0.47 -20.38
C VAL A 13 6.11 0.38 -19.76
N PRO A 14 7.04 -0.37 -20.39
CA PRO A 14 8.36 -0.65 -19.84
C PRO A 14 9.25 0.61 -19.76
N GLU A 15 8.85 1.68 -20.46
CA GLU A 15 9.60 2.93 -20.60
C GLU A 15 8.65 4.14 -20.54
N SER A 16 7.66 4.10 -19.65
CA SER A 16 6.71 5.21 -19.52
C SER A 16 7.36 6.45 -18.91
N ARG A 17 7.10 7.62 -19.50
CA ARG A 17 7.39 8.90 -18.85
C ARG A 17 6.48 9.20 -17.65
N TYR A 18 5.38 8.46 -17.51
CA TYR A 18 4.32 8.73 -16.53
C TYR A 18 4.17 7.62 -15.49
N ALA A 19 4.36 6.38 -15.91
CA ALA A 19 4.30 5.21 -15.05
C ALA A 19 5.70 4.91 -14.50
N ARG A 20 5.81 4.74 -13.19
CA ARG A 20 7.08 4.47 -12.51
C ARG A 20 7.09 3.07 -11.95
N LEU A 21 8.25 2.42 -11.99
CA LEU A 21 8.52 1.21 -11.25
C LEU A 21 8.81 1.56 -9.79
N GLU A 22 7.96 1.11 -8.88
CA GLU A 22 8.19 1.10 -7.44
C GLU A 22 8.73 -0.28 -7.03
N ARG A 23 9.78 -0.26 -6.22
CA ARG A 23 10.36 -1.43 -5.56
C ARG A 23 10.11 -1.29 -4.08
N GLU A 24 9.34 -2.18 -3.49
CA GLU A 24 8.86 -2.05 -2.11
C GLU A 24 8.83 -3.41 -1.40
N ARG A 25 9.18 -3.43 -0.12
CA ARG A 25 8.92 -4.58 0.77
C ARG A 25 7.95 -4.18 1.87
N ARG A 26 7.12 -5.14 2.27
CA ARG A 26 6.06 -4.95 3.25
C ARG A 26 6.19 -5.94 4.39
N TYR A 27 6.05 -5.44 5.61
CA TYR A 27 6.20 -6.20 6.83
C TYR A 27 4.97 -6.04 7.73
N LEU A 28 4.55 -7.14 8.34
CA LEU A 28 3.52 -7.15 9.38
C LEU A 28 4.15 -6.84 10.74
N LEU A 29 3.55 -5.94 11.49
CA LEU A 29 4.01 -5.50 12.80
C LEU A 29 2.98 -5.87 13.88
N GLN A 30 3.45 -5.99 15.12
CA GLN A 30 2.59 -6.22 16.28
C GLN A 30 1.84 -4.96 16.72
N ASP A 31 2.52 -3.83 16.69
CA ASP A 31 2.02 -2.48 16.96
C ASP A 31 3.03 -1.48 16.33
N LEU A 32 2.85 -0.18 16.58
CA LEU A 32 3.87 0.83 16.24
C LEU A 32 5.24 0.43 16.84
N PRO A 33 6.34 0.58 16.07
CA PRO A 33 7.70 0.32 16.57
C PRO A 33 8.01 1.15 17.82
N GLU A 34 8.94 0.65 18.65
CA GLU A 34 9.43 1.38 19.81
C GLU A 34 9.98 2.76 19.39
N GLY A 35 9.63 3.78 20.16
CA GLY A 35 9.99 5.17 19.87
C GLY A 35 9.03 5.91 18.93
N LEU A 36 8.03 5.23 18.36
CA LEU A 36 6.96 5.85 17.58
C LEU A 36 5.62 5.78 18.33
N THR A 37 4.92 6.91 18.38
CA THR A 37 3.63 7.05 19.07
C THR A 37 2.55 7.57 18.13
N ARG A 38 1.29 7.40 18.52
CA ARG A 38 0.14 7.88 17.72
C ARG A 38 0.08 9.41 17.57
N ALA A 39 0.75 10.14 18.45
CA ALA A 39 0.80 11.60 18.47
C ALA A 39 1.88 12.18 17.54
N ASP A 40 2.82 11.35 17.07
CA ASP A 40 3.90 11.80 16.20
C ASP A 40 3.38 12.29 14.84
N PRO A 41 4.13 13.17 14.15
CA PRO A 41 3.75 13.66 12.83
C PRO A 41 3.45 12.53 11.86
N HIS A 42 2.29 12.61 11.22
CA HIS A 42 1.81 11.61 10.27
C HIS A 42 0.90 12.26 9.23
N VAL A 43 0.62 11.53 8.16
CA VAL A 43 -0.45 11.87 7.23
C VAL A 43 -1.63 10.92 7.41
N GLN A 44 -2.84 11.44 7.21
CA GLN A 44 -4.07 10.65 7.17
C GLN A 44 -4.36 10.31 5.71
N ILE A 45 -4.47 9.02 5.40
CA ILE A 45 -4.71 8.53 4.05
C ILE A 45 -6.06 7.84 4.00
N THR A 46 -6.83 8.20 2.98
CA THR A 46 -8.05 7.50 2.58
C THR A 46 -7.88 7.02 1.15
N ASP A 47 -8.00 5.72 0.92
CA ASP A 47 -7.98 5.12 -0.41
C ASP A 47 -9.35 4.54 -0.73
N ASN A 48 -9.95 4.98 -1.84
CA ASN A 48 -11.18 4.42 -2.36
C ASN A 48 -10.88 3.59 -3.61
N TYR A 49 -10.95 2.27 -3.48
CA TYR A 49 -10.64 1.32 -4.54
C TYR A 49 -11.85 1.09 -5.45
N ILE A 50 -11.60 1.11 -6.77
CA ILE A 50 -12.64 0.84 -7.77
C ILE A 50 -12.68 -0.68 -8.01
N THR A 51 -13.76 -1.33 -7.56
CA THR A 51 -13.97 -2.78 -7.67
C THR A 51 -13.71 -3.30 -9.08
N GLY A 52 -13.01 -4.43 -9.19
CA GLY A 52 -12.71 -5.08 -10.46
C GLY A 52 -11.65 -4.36 -11.30
N THR A 53 -10.93 -3.38 -10.73
CA THR A 53 -9.88 -2.64 -11.43
C THR A 53 -8.62 -2.50 -10.58
N ARG A 54 -7.57 -1.91 -11.18
CA ARG A 54 -6.28 -1.58 -10.54
C ARG A 54 -6.23 -0.11 -10.11
N LEU A 55 -7.39 0.55 -10.03
CA LEU A 55 -7.55 1.98 -9.87
C LEU A 55 -8.07 2.35 -8.48
N ARG A 56 -7.62 3.49 -7.97
CA ARG A 56 -8.14 4.07 -6.72
C ARG A 56 -8.13 5.59 -6.77
N VAL A 57 -9.02 6.20 -6.02
CA VAL A 57 -8.94 7.62 -5.65
C VAL A 57 -8.33 7.71 -4.26
N ARG A 58 -7.20 8.40 -4.12
CA ARG A 58 -6.52 8.61 -2.83
C ARG A 58 -6.68 10.05 -2.38
N LYS A 59 -7.07 10.22 -1.11
CA LYS A 59 -7.02 11.48 -0.37
C LYS A 59 -5.90 11.38 0.68
N VAL A 60 -5.07 12.41 0.77
CA VAL A 60 -4.02 12.53 1.78
C VAL A 60 -4.19 13.86 2.48
N ARG A 61 -4.32 13.83 3.80
CA ARG A 61 -4.38 15.02 4.66
C ARG A 61 -3.14 15.07 5.56
N ASP A 62 -2.52 16.24 5.61
CA ASP A 62 -1.56 16.57 6.66
C ASP A 62 -2.33 17.25 7.81
N PRO A 63 -2.45 16.63 9.00
CA PRO A 63 -3.16 17.22 10.13
C PRO A 63 -2.55 18.52 10.65
N GLY A 64 -1.22 18.68 10.55
CA GLY A 64 -0.51 19.86 11.05
C GLY A 64 -0.80 21.13 10.25
N THR A 65 -1.00 20.98 8.93
CA THR A 65 -1.32 22.10 8.04
C THR A 65 -2.77 22.13 7.56
N ASN A 66 -3.52 21.05 7.81
CA ASN A 66 -4.86 20.77 7.27
C ASN A 66 -4.92 20.78 5.73
N LYS A 67 -3.78 20.65 5.04
CA LYS A 67 -3.74 20.59 3.58
C LYS A 67 -4.16 19.21 3.09
N TRP A 68 -4.89 19.21 1.99
CA TRP A 68 -5.36 18.02 1.30
C TRP A 68 -4.70 17.88 -0.07
N THR A 69 -4.26 16.67 -0.39
CA THR A 69 -3.86 16.26 -1.73
C THR A 69 -4.78 15.13 -2.19
N VAL A 70 -5.32 15.22 -3.39
CA VAL A 70 -6.16 14.18 -3.98
C VAL A 70 -5.55 13.70 -5.29
N LYS A 71 -5.57 12.39 -5.53
CA LYS A 71 -5.03 11.80 -6.76
C LYS A 71 -5.81 10.57 -7.20
N PHE A 72 -5.89 10.40 -8.51
CA PHE A 72 -6.30 9.16 -9.15
C PHE A 72 -5.05 8.31 -9.43
N THR A 73 -5.06 7.06 -8.98
CA THR A 73 -3.88 6.19 -9.02
C THR A 73 -4.22 4.88 -9.70
N GLN A 74 -3.34 4.43 -10.60
CA GLN A 74 -3.26 3.04 -11.04
C GLN A 74 -2.02 2.39 -10.41
N LYS A 75 -2.17 1.22 -9.79
CA LYS A 75 -1.03 0.44 -9.25
C LYS A 75 -1.20 -1.04 -9.55
N PHE A 76 -0.15 -1.69 -10.08
CA PHE A 76 -0.19 -3.12 -10.41
C PHE A 76 1.20 -3.75 -10.50
N ALA A 77 1.30 -5.05 -10.23
CA ALA A 77 2.53 -5.81 -10.46
C ALA A 77 2.60 -6.28 -11.93
N PRO A 78 3.70 -6.04 -12.66
CA PRO A 78 3.91 -6.62 -13.99
C PRO A 78 3.97 -8.15 -13.98
N ASP A 79 4.58 -8.71 -12.94
CA ASP A 79 4.58 -10.14 -12.65
C ASP A 79 3.64 -10.40 -11.45
N PRO A 80 2.51 -11.11 -11.64
CA PRO A 80 1.60 -11.43 -10.55
C PRO A 80 2.23 -12.22 -9.39
N ALA A 81 3.32 -12.96 -9.65
CA ALA A 81 4.03 -13.71 -8.61
C ALA A 81 5.00 -12.85 -7.79
N ASP A 82 5.32 -11.63 -8.25
CA ASP A 82 6.22 -10.69 -7.57
C ASP A 82 5.54 -9.34 -7.32
N LEU A 83 4.99 -9.18 -6.12
CA LEU A 83 4.34 -7.96 -5.66
C LEU A 83 5.33 -6.93 -5.10
N SER A 84 6.62 -7.28 -5.01
CA SER A 84 7.66 -6.34 -4.57
C SER A 84 7.99 -5.29 -5.64
N ARG A 85 7.63 -5.55 -6.89
CA ARG A 85 7.86 -4.68 -8.05
C ARG A 85 6.53 -4.31 -8.68
N THR A 86 6.20 -3.03 -8.61
CA THR A 86 4.90 -2.55 -9.07
C THR A 86 5.03 -1.32 -9.96
N ILE A 87 4.16 -1.20 -10.95
CA ILE A 87 4.00 0.01 -11.74
C ILE A 87 2.98 0.89 -11.06
N ILE A 88 3.32 2.15 -10.81
CA ILE A 88 2.41 3.18 -10.31
C ILE A 88 2.28 4.33 -11.32
N THR A 89 1.05 4.79 -11.53
CA THR A 89 0.76 6.04 -12.26
C THR A 89 -0.17 6.90 -11.40
N ASN A 90 0.15 8.18 -11.24
CA ASN A 90 -0.66 9.12 -10.47
C ASN A 90 -1.06 10.33 -11.32
N THR A 91 -2.32 10.72 -11.21
CA THR A 91 -2.84 12.00 -11.71
C THR A 91 -3.38 12.79 -10.53
N TYR A 92 -2.82 13.97 -10.25
CA TYR A 92 -3.32 14.86 -9.20
C TYR A 92 -4.62 15.50 -9.65
N LEU A 93 -5.58 15.58 -8.72
CA LEU A 93 -6.93 16.03 -9.01
C LEU A 93 -7.20 17.39 -8.36
N ASN A 94 -7.86 18.26 -9.10
CA ASN A 94 -8.56 19.41 -8.53
C ASN A 94 -9.94 18.98 -7.99
N ALA A 95 -10.67 19.93 -7.40
CA ALA A 95 -11.97 19.67 -6.78
C ALA A 95 -13.03 19.15 -7.77
N ALA A 96 -13.09 19.69 -8.98
CA ALA A 96 -14.08 19.28 -9.98
C ALA A 96 -13.81 17.86 -10.49
N GLU A 97 -12.55 17.53 -10.74
CA GLU A 97 -12.14 16.19 -11.17
C GLU A 97 -12.43 15.14 -10.09
N TYR A 98 -12.12 15.46 -8.83
CA TYR A 98 -12.46 14.58 -7.71
C TYR A 98 -13.97 14.40 -7.56
N GLN A 99 -14.75 15.47 -7.68
CA GLN A 99 -16.21 15.38 -7.54
C GLN A 99 -16.82 14.38 -8.54
N VAL A 100 -16.34 14.36 -9.78
CA VAL A 100 -16.77 13.37 -10.79
C VAL A 100 -16.41 11.94 -10.37
N LEU A 101 -15.23 11.74 -9.78
CA LEU A 101 -14.75 10.42 -9.36
C LEU A 101 -15.27 9.96 -7.99
N SER A 102 -15.93 10.84 -7.23
CA SER A 102 -16.47 10.54 -5.89
C SER A 102 -17.54 9.42 -5.88
N VAL A 103 -18.10 9.10 -7.04
CA VAL A 103 -19.02 7.96 -7.21
C VAL A 103 -18.39 6.61 -6.84
N PHE A 104 -17.06 6.54 -6.77
CA PHE A 104 -16.30 5.33 -6.44
C PHE A 104 -15.89 5.21 -4.96
N GLU A 105 -16.47 6.03 -4.07
CA GLU A 105 -16.05 6.08 -2.66
C GLU A 105 -16.50 4.90 -1.77
N ALA A 106 -17.04 3.82 -2.34
CA ALA A 106 -17.61 2.72 -1.57
C ALA A 106 -16.58 1.80 -0.88
N ASN A 107 -15.49 1.41 -1.56
CA ASN A 107 -14.50 0.47 -0.99
C ASN A 107 -13.32 1.23 -0.41
N GLU A 108 -13.42 1.57 0.87
CA GLU A 108 -12.52 2.50 1.53
C GLU A 108 -11.52 1.82 2.46
N ILE A 109 -10.26 2.25 2.39
CA ILE A 109 -9.26 2.04 3.44
C ILE A 109 -8.91 3.39 4.07
N ARG A 110 -8.82 3.40 5.40
CA ARG A 110 -8.30 4.53 6.17
C ARG A 110 -7.09 4.13 6.99
N LYS A 111 -6.06 4.97 6.99
CA LYS A 111 -4.84 4.74 7.78
C LYS A 111 -4.11 6.03 8.12
N ASN A 112 -3.38 5.99 9.23
CA ASN A 112 -2.35 6.97 9.53
C ASN A 112 -1.01 6.40 9.08
N ARG A 113 -0.27 7.17 8.27
CA ARG A 113 1.08 6.80 7.82
C ARG A 113 2.11 7.67 8.52
N TYR A 114 2.96 7.01 9.30
CA TYR A 114 4.05 7.61 10.05
C TYR A 114 5.38 7.35 9.34
N PRO A 115 6.23 8.37 9.12
CA PRO A 115 7.63 8.13 8.77
C PRO A 115 8.37 7.60 10.00
N PHE A 116 9.16 6.55 9.82
CA PHE A 116 9.96 5.95 10.90
C PHE A 116 11.39 5.71 10.42
N GLU A 117 12.34 6.38 11.05
CA GLU A 117 13.77 6.23 10.75
C GLU A 117 14.36 5.04 11.48
N TRP A 118 14.96 4.11 10.75
CA TRP A 118 15.68 2.97 11.30
C TRP A 118 16.91 2.66 10.46
N GLU A 119 18.09 2.64 11.10
CA GLU A 119 19.38 2.33 10.44
C GLU A 119 19.64 3.13 9.14
N GLY A 120 19.28 4.41 9.16
CA GLY A 120 19.48 5.31 8.01
C GLY A 120 18.51 5.11 6.85
N ARG A 121 17.41 4.37 7.07
CA ARG A 121 16.31 4.22 6.11
C ARG A 121 15.00 4.66 6.72
N THR A 122 14.15 5.26 5.89
CA THR A 122 12.80 5.68 6.28
C THR A 122 11.78 4.60 5.90
N PHE A 123 11.08 4.08 6.89
CA PHE A 123 9.90 3.23 6.71
C PHE A 123 8.63 4.08 6.74
N ALA A 124 7.62 3.65 5.98
CA ALA A 124 6.25 4.11 6.11
C ALA A 124 5.48 3.13 6.99
N ILE A 125 5.23 3.49 8.26
CA ILE A 125 4.43 2.71 9.19
C ILE A 125 2.97 3.10 9.04
N ASP A 126 2.16 2.19 8.52
CA ASP A 126 0.72 2.34 8.38
C ASP A 126 -0.02 1.71 9.56
N MET A 127 -0.68 2.54 10.34
CA MET A 127 -1.67 2.09 11.32
C MET A 127 -3.07 2.27 10.73
N PHE A 128 -3.75 1.16 10.48
CA PHE A 128 -5.06 1.16 9.85
C PHE A 128 -6.18 1.52 10.83
N LEU A 129 -7.28 2.05 10.29
CA LEU A 129 -8.44 2.55 11.01
C LEU A 129 -9.72 1.88 10.50
N GLY A 130 -10.83 2.05 11.22
CA GLY A 130 -12.13 1.47 10.83
C GLY A 130 -12.10 -0.05 10.95
N ASP A 131 -12.60 -0.74 9.92
CA ASP A 131 -12.72 -2.21 9.91
C ASP A 131 -11.37 -2.93 10.01
N LEU A 132 -10.28 -2.25 9.65
CA LEU A 132 -8.91 -2.74 9.73
C LEU A 132 -8.16 -2.25 10.98
N PHE A 133 -8.87 -1.65 11.95
CA PHE A 133 -8.25 -1.16 13.18
C PHE A 133 -7.55 -2.29 13.94
N GLY A 134 -6.24 -2.11 14.16
CA GLY A 134 -5.36 -3.13 14.74
C GLY A 134 -4.31 -3.66 13.77
N LEU A 135 -4.53 -3.53 12.45
CA LEU A 135 -3.51 -3.86 11.46
C LEU A 135 -2.42 -2.77 11.43
N VAL A 136 -1.17 -3.18 11.58
CA VAL A 136 0.00 -2.33 11.40
C VAL A 136 0.94 -2.94 10.37
N LEU A 137 1.27 -2.16 9.35
CA LEU A 137 2.19 -2.56 8.29
C LEU A 137 3.35 -1.57 8.19
N ALA A 138 4.55 -2.06 7.95
CA ALA A 138 5.68 -1.23 7.54
C ALA A 138 5.97 -1.47 6.05
N GLU A 139 6.10 -0.38 5.30
CA GLU A 139 6.54 -0.40 3.91
C GLU A 139 7.88 0.32 3.78
N ILE A 140 8.78 -0.21 2.95
CA ILE A 140 10.05 0.43 2.62
C ILE A 140 10.31 0.35 1.12
N GLY A 141 10.70 1.48 0.54
CA GLY A 141 11.00 1.61 -0.88
C GLY A 141 12.49 1.50 -1.19
N PHE A 142 12.83 1.07 -2.40
CA PHE A 142 14.20 0.91 -2.90
C PHE A 142 14.37 1.55 -4.28
N GLU A 143 15.55 2.09 -4.54
CA GLU A 143 15.87 2.67 -5.85
C GLU A 143 16.32 1.59 -6.86
N LYS A 144 16.94 0.52 -6.35
CA LYS A 144 17.55 -0.55 -7.15
C LYS A 144 17.06 -1.93 -6.74
N ASP A 145 17.05 -2.85 -7.69
CA ASP A 145 16.63 -4.25 -7.47
C ASP A 145 17.58 -4.96 -6.49
N GLU A 146 18.89 -4.74 -6.63
CA GLU A 146 19.89 -5.37 -5.77
C GLU A 146 19.73 -4.95 -4.30
N GLU A 147 19.33 -3.69 -4.05
CA GLU A 147 19.06 -3.22 -2.70
C GLU A 147 17.82 -3.87 -2.09
N LEU A 148 16.76 -4.07 -2.89
CA LEU A 148 15.54 -4.74 -2.46
C LEU A 148 15.81 -6.22 -2.13
N ASP A 149 16.49 -6.92 -3.05
CA ASP A 149 16.71 -8.36 -3.00
C ASP A 149 17.67 -8.77 -1.87
N SER A 150 18.63 -7.91 -1.53
CA SER A 150 19.58 -8.15 -0.44
C SER A 150 19.15 -7.61 0.92
N PHE A 151 18.01 -6.93 0.99
CA PHE A 151 17.55 -6.31 2.24
C PHE A 151 17.20 -7.37 3.31
N SER A 152 17.67 -7.17 4.54
CA SER A 152 17.32 -8.04 5.66
C SER A 152 16.01 -7.60 6.29
N THR A 153 15.16 -8.56 6.69
CA THR A 153 13.94 -8.27 7.46
C THR A 153 14.30 -7.51 8.75
N PRO A 154 13.64 -6.36 9.03
CA PRO A 154 13.93 -5.60 10.23
C PRO A 154 13.48 -6.35 11.50
N PRO A 155 14.19 -6.21 12.63
CA PRO A 155 13.91 -6.97 13.85
C PRO A 155 12.57 -6.65 14.52
N PHE A 156 11.97 -5.49 14.19
CA PHE A 156 10.65 -5.09 14.68
C PHE A 156 9.48 -5.70 13.88
N ALA A 157 9.75 -6.39 12.77
CA ALA A 157 8.74 -7.06 11.98
C ALA A 157 8.43 -8.46 12.51
N ILE A 158 7.15 -8.83 12.54
CA ILE A 158 6.69 -10.20 12.81
C ILE A 158 7.00 -11.10 11.61
N ALA A 159 6.65 -10.61 10.42
CA ALA A 159 6.76 -11.37 9.18
C ALA A 159 6.90 -10.43 7.99
N GLU A 160 7.58 -10.90 6.96
CA GLU A 160 7.48 -10.29 5.63
C GLU A 160 6.21 -10.78 4.93
N VAL A 161 5.44 -9.85 4.39
CA VAL A 161 4.17 -10.10 3.71
C VAL A 161 4.12 -9.50 2.31
N THR A 162 5.29 -9.16 1.74
CA THR A 162 5.44 -8.50 0.44
C THR A 162 4.62 -9.18 -0.66
N ASN A 163 4.81 -10.49 -0.86
CA ASN A 163 4.16 -11.29 -1.92
C ASN A 163 2.85 -11.95 -1.48
N ASN A 164 2.28 -11.54 -0.35
CA ASN A 164 0.97 -12.02 0.08
C ASN A 164 -0.12 -11.04 -0.37
N GLU A 165 -0.89 -11.44 -1.39
CA GLU A 165 -1.96 -10.64 -1.99
C GLU A 165 -2.99 -10.11 -0.99
N MET A 166 -3.22 -10.82 0.13
CA MET A 166 -4.13 -10.38 1.19
C MET A 166 -3.75 -9.03 1.77
N PHE A 167 -2.45 -8.73 1.88
CA PHE A 167 -1.94 -7.47 2.41
C PHE A 167 -1.79 -6.39 1.34
N GLY A 168 -2.23 -6.67 0.10
CA GLY A 168 -2.39 -5.66 -0.94
C GLY A 168 -3.61 -4.79 -0.65
N GLY A 169 -3.49 -3.47 -0.79
CA GLY A 169 -4.59 -2.57 -0.42
C GLY A 169 -5.90 -2.79 -1.19
N GLY A 170 -5.84 -3.32 -2.43
CA GLY A 170 -7.05 -3.68 -3.16
C GLY A 170 -7.80 -4.87 -2.57
N LYS A 171 -7.11 -5.77 -1.85
CA LYS A 171 -7.75 -6.88 -1.13
C LYS A 171 -8.15 -6.47 0.28
N LEU A 172 -7.32 -5.69 0.97
CA LEU A 172 -7.60 -5.19 2.31
C LEU A 172 -8.91 -4.39 2.39
N CYS A 173 -9.34 -3.70 1.32
CA CYS A 173 -10.57 -2.92 1.34
C CYS A 173 -11.85 -3.78 1.38
N GLU A 174 -11.72 -5.09 1.18
CA GLU A 174 -12.80 -6.07 1.23
C GLU A 174 -12.80 -6.87 2.55
N LEU A 175 -11.89 -6.55 3.48
CA LEU A 175 -11.62 -7.35 4.67
C LEU A 175 -11.78 -6.53 5.95
N THR A 176 -12.10 -7.24 7.03
CA THR A 176 -11.98 -6.74 8.40
C THR A 176 -10.68 -7.22 9.05
N PHE A 177 -10.31 -6.62 10.18
CA PHE A 177 -9.18 -7.07 10.98
C PHE A 177 -9.35 -8.52 11.49
N GLU A 178 -10.59 -8.93 11.75
CA GLU A 178 -10.93 -10.31 12.14
C GLU A 178 -10.63 -11.29 10.99
N ASP A 179 -11.03 -10.97 9.75
CA ASP A 179 -10.73 -11.79 8.58
C ASP A 179 -9.23 -12.00 8.40
N ILE A 180 -8.44 -10.93 8.55
CA ILE A 180 -6.98 -10.98 8.44
C ILE A 180 -6.37 -11.86 9.53
N THR A 181 -6.83 -11.69 10.77
CA THR A 181 -6.33 -12.47 11.91
C THR A 181 -6.60 -13.97 11.71
N ASN A 182 -7.81 -14.31 11.24
CA ASN A 182 -8.20 -15.69 10.94
C ASN A 182 -7.32 -16.29 9.84
N GLU A 183 -7.05 -15.54 8.77
CA GLU A 183 -6.21 -16.03 7.68
C GLU A 183 -4.74 -16.16 8.10
N ILE A 184 -4.21 -15.26 8.94
CA ILE A 184 -2.84 -15.39 9.50
C ILE A 184 -2.71 -16.67 10.32
N VAL A 185 -3.70 -16.98 11.17
CA VAL A 185 -3.72 -18.21 11.99
C VAL A 185 -3.75 -19.46 11.10
N LYS A 186 -4.58 -19.43 10.06
CA LYS A 186 -4.76 -20.55 9.12
C LYS A 186 -3.53 -20.80 8.24
N THR A 187 -2.88 -19.74 7.75
CA THR A 187 -1.74 -19.81 6.83
C THR A 187 -0.40 -19.92 7.55
N GLY A 188 -0.35 -19.65 8.85
CA GLY A 188 0.88 -19.72 9.64
C GLY A 188 1.89 -18.62 9.31
N VAL A 189 1.44 -17.49 8.76
CA VAL A 189 2.29 -16.32 8.43
C VAL A 189 3.10 -15.82 9.64
N ALA A 190 2.61 -16.05 10.86
CA ALA A 190 3.34 -15.73 12.10
C ALA A 190 4.40 -16.77 12.52
N ARG A 191 4.52 -17.92 11.84
CA ARG A 191 5.41 -19.04 12.23
C ARG A 191 6.71 -19.14 11.43
N SER A 192 6.91 -18.32 10.39
CA SER A 192 8.10 -18.38 9.52
C SER A 192 9.27 -17.46 9.94
N GLY A 193 9.15 -16.72 11.05
CA GLY A 193 10.19 -15.79 11.54
C GLY A 193 11.30 -16.40 12.41
N SER A 194 11.48 -17.72 12.43
CA SER A 194 12.57 -18.36 13.18
C SER A 194 13.35 -19.33 12.29
N ALA A 195 14.16 -18.76 11.40
CA ALA A 195 15.31 -19.47 10.84
C ALA A 195 16.56 -19.00 11.60
N LYS A 196 17.31 -20.00 12.08
CA LYS A 196 18.50 -19.95 12.95
C LYS A 196 19.57 -18.95 12.54
#